data_AF-A0A498P1Y8-F1
#
_entry.id   AF-A0A498P1Y8-F1
#
_cell.length_a   1.000
_cell.length_b   1.000
_cell.length_c   1.000
_cell.angle_alpha   90.00
_cell.angle_beta   90.00
_cell.angle_gamma   90.00
#
_symmetry.space_group_name_H-M   'P 1'
#
loop_
_entity.id
_entity.type
_entity.pdbx_description
1 polymer ?
#
loop_
_entity_poly.entity_id
_entity_poly.type
_entity_poly.pdbx_seq_one_letter_code
_entity_poly.pdbx_strand_id
1 'polypeptide(L)'
;MVEEILMYLPAHEVVQVCRLVCHEWKELVDSAAHWRERCKREEIQPYDASRVPEDWRLFYFQSKYRRNLLKNPKADGRPHN
;
A
#
# COMPACT_ATOMS: atom_id res chain seq x y z
N MET A 1 15.23 3.70 -14.15
CA MET A 1 15.14 2.22 -14.29
C MET A 1 13.67 1.77 -14.13
N VAL A 2 13.29 0.54 -14.50
CA VAL A 2 11.88 0.06 -14.42
C VAL A 2 11.32 0.19 -13.00
N GLU A 3 12.12 -0.12 -11.98
CA GLU A 3 11.72 0.02 -10.57
C GLU A 3 11.22 1.42 -10.22
N GLU A 4 11.89 2.46 -10.70
CA GLU A 4 11.49 3.85 -10.47
C GLU A 4 10.16 4.17 -11.15
N ILE A 5 9.96 3.71 -12.40
CA ILE A 5 8.68 3.87 -13.10
C ILE A 5 7.56 3.21 -12.29
N LEU A 6 7.78 1.97 -11.83
CA LEU A 6 6.82 1.25 -11.01
C LEU A 6 6.54 1.97 -9.68
N MET A 7 7.45 2.78 -9.13
CA MET A 7 7.18 3.58 -7.92
C MET A 7 6.19 4.72 -8.16
N TYR A 8 6.14 5.28 -9.38
CA TYR A 8 5.28 6.43 -9.70
C TYR A 8 3.88 6.04 -10.17
N LEU A 9 3.63 4.76 -10.46
CA LEU A 9 2.31 4.26 -10.83
C LEU A 9 1.40 4.03 -9.61
N PRO A 10 0.07 3.99 -9.77
CA PRO A 10 -0.83 3.55 -8.71
C PRO A 10 -0.54 2.10 -8.29
N ALA A 11 -0.47 1.84 -6.98
CA ALA A 11 -0.08 0.52 -6.47
C ALA A 11 -0.98 -0.63 -6.97
N HIS A 12 -2.28 -0.37 -7.18
CA HIS A 12 -3.20 -1.38 -7.71
C HIS A 12 -2.87 -1.75 -9.17
N GLU A 13 -2.51 -0.77 -10.01
CA GLU A 13 -2.06 -1.02 -11.39
C GLU A 13 -0.75 -1.80 -11.43
N VAL A 14 0.17 -1.51 -10.50
CA VAL A 14 1.44 -2.27 -10.39
C VAL A 14 1.17 -3.76 -10.19
N VAL A 15 0.20 -4.11 -9.34
CA VAL A 15 -0.15 -5.51 -9.05
C VAL A 15 -0.99 -6.15 -10.16
N GLN A 16 -1.97 -5.43 -10.70
CA GLN A 16 -2.97 -5.99 -11.62
C GLN A 16 -2.53 -5.96 -13.08
N VAL A 17 -1.65 -5.03 -13.46
CA VAL A 17 -1.24 -4.78 -14.84
C VAL A 17 0.26 -5.02 -15.00
N CYS A 18 1.10 -4.26 -14.29
CA CYS A 18 2.55 -4.29 -14.50
C CYS A 18 3.17 -5.67 -14.20
N ARG A 19 2.67 -6.34 -13.16
CA ARG A 19 3.08 -7.70 -12.79
C ARG A 19 2.89 -8.74 -13.91
N LEU A 20 2.01 -8.47 -14.88
CA LEU A 20 1.67 -9.40 -15.95
C LEU A 20 2.46 -9.15 -17.25
N VAL A 21 3.28 -8.09 -17.31
CA VAL A 21 4.00 -7.69 -18.52
C VAL A 21 5.06 -8.71 -18.94
N CYS A 22 5.94 -9.10 -18.01
CA CYS A 22 6.96 -10.10 -18.23
C CYS A 22 7.48 -10.67 -16.89
N HIS A 23 8.31 -11.72 -16.97
CA HIS A 23 8.91 -12.34 -15.79
C HIS A 23 9.73 -11.36 -14.94
N GLU A 24 10.55 -10.52 -15.57
CA GLU A 24 11.40 -9.56 -14.85
C GLU A 24 10.58 -8.55 -14.04
N TRP A 25 9.50 -8.02 -14.63
CA TRP A 25 8.60 -7.11 -13.93
C TRP A 25 7.84 -7.81 -12.80
N LYS A 26 7.44 -9.06 -13.02
CA LYS A 26 6.81 -9.86 -11.97
C LYS A 26 7.72 -10.03 -10.76
N GLU A 27 9.00 -10.35 -10.96
CA GLU A 27 9.97 -10.50 -9.87
C GLU A 27 10.16 -9.19 -9.10
N LEU A 28 10.25 -8.06 -9.81
CA LEU A 28 10.34 -6.74 -9.18
C LEU A 28 9.09 -6.43 -8.34
N VAL A 29 7.89 -6.66 -8.89
CA VAL A 29 6.61 -6.39 -8.22
C VAL A 29 6.36 -7.35 -7.05
N ASP A 30 6.80 -8.60 -7.14
CA ASP A 30 6.66 -9.58 -6.05
C ASP A 30 7.74 -9.42 -4.96
N SER A 31 8.77 -8.62 -5.21
CA SER A 31 9.84 -8.39 -4.23
C SER A 31 9.38 -7.59 -3.01
N ALA A 32 9.79 -8.04 -1.82
CA ALA A 32 9.57 -7.28 -0.59
C ALA A 32 10.29 -5.91 -0.60
N ALA A 33 11.39 -5.77 -1.35
CA ALA A 33 12.14 -4.53 -1.46
C ALA A 33 11.30 -3.41 -2.12
N HIS A 34 10.59 -3.73 -3.20
CA HIS A 34 9.69 -2.80 -3.89
C HIS A 34 8.65 -2.19 -2.92
N TRP A 35 7.95 -3.05 -2.18
CA TRP A 35 6.90 -2.61 -1.26
C TRP A 35 7.43 -1.90 0.00
N ARG A 36 8.62 -2.29 0.49
CA ARG A 36 9.33 -1.55 1.55
C ARG A 36 9.65 -0.12 1.14
N GLU A 37 10.17 0.06 -0.07
CA GLU A 37 10.54 1.39 -0.57
C GLU A 37 9.28 2.25 -0.81
N ARG A 38 8.19 1.67 -1.33
CA ARG A 38 6.89 2.36 -1.39
C ARG A 38 6.41 2.83 -0.02
N CYS A 39 6.43 1.93 0.96
CA CYS A 39 6.04 2.27 2.33
C CYS A 39 6.86 3.47 2.85
N LYS A 40 8.19 3.45 2.64
CA LYS A 40 9.07 4.54 3.03
C LYS A 40 8.74 5.87 2.33
N ARG A 41 8.53 5.87 1.02
CA ARG A 41 8.20 7.09 0.24
C ARG A 41 6.87 7.72 0.63
N GLU A 42 5.93 6.90 1.09
CA GLU A 42 4.59 7.33 1.48
C GLU A 42 4.43 7.47 3.00
N GLU A 43 5.54 7.44 3.75
CA GLU A 43 5.58 7.57 5.21
C GLU A 43 4.73 6.53 5.97
N ILE A 44 4.54 5.36 5.35
CA ILE A 44 3.85 4.21 5.95
C ILE A 44 4.88 3.39 6.72
N GLN A 45 4.75 3.36 8.05
CA GLN A 45 5.68 2.66 8.92
C GLN A 45 4.95 1.64 9.81
N PRO A 46 5.56 0.49 10.11
CA PRO A 46 5.06 -0.41 11.15
C PRO A 46 4.96 0.33 12.48
N TYR A 47 3.91 0.05 13.25
CA TYR A 47 3.73 0.65 14.58
C TYR A 47 4.85 0.27 15.55
N ASP A 48 5.39 -0.94 15.38
CA ASP A 48 6.47 -1.47 16.19
C ASP A 48 7.62 -1.88 15.26
N ALA A 49 8.77 -1.24 15.42
CA ALA A 49 9.97 -1.48 14.62
C ALA A 49 10.50 -2.92 14.76
N SER A 50 10.15 -3.62 15.84
CA SER A 50 10.51 -5.03 16.05
C SER A 50 9.60 -5.99 15.27
N ARG A 51 8.42 -5.54 14.81
CA ARG A 51 7.43 -6.37 14.11
C ARG A 51 7.47 -6.10 12.62
N VAL A 52 8.53 -6.61 11.99
CA VAL A 52 8.71 -6.54 10.54
C VAL A 52 7.57 -7.30 9.84
N PRO A 53 6.87 -6.69 8.87
CA PRO A 53 5.86 -7.38 8.07
C PRO A 53 6.45 -8.58 7.31
N GLU A 54 5.75 -9.71 7.36
CA GLU A 54 6.06 -10.90 6.56
C GLU A 54 5.76 -10.66 5.07
N ASP A 55 4.63 -10.02 4.77
CA ASP A 55 4.24 -9.58 3.43
C ASP A 55 4.13 -8.05 3.38
N TRP A 56 5.14 -7.42 2.81
CA TRP A 56 5.21 -5.96 2.65
C TRP A 56 4.18 -5.40 1.68
N ARG A 57 3.74 -6.18 0.68
CA ARG A 57 2.67 -5.77 -0.23
C ARG A 57 1.36 -5.70 0.53
N LEU A 58 1.03 -6.76 1.26
CA LEU A 58 -0.18 -6.80 2.06
C LEU A 58 -0.18 -5.68 3.11
N PHE A 59 0.94 -5.49 3.80
CA PHE A 59 1.11 -4.41 4.77
C PHE A 59 0.89 -3.02 4.15
N TYR A 60 1.45 -2.76 2.97
CA TYR A 60 1.24 -1.50 2.25
C TYR A 60 -0.24 -1.23 2.01
N PHE A 61 -0.98 -2.17 1.40
CA PHE A 61 -2.40 -1.97 1.09
C PHE A 61 -3.25 -1.82 2.35
N GLN A 62 -3.05 -2.65 3.36
CA GLN A 62 -3.82 -2.55 4.61
C GLN A 62 -3.58 -1.21 5.32
N SER A 63 -2.33 -0.72 5.32
CA SER A 63 -1.97 0.52 5.98
C SER A 63 -2.45 1.74 5.19
N LYS A 64 -2.26 1.74 3.86
CA LYS A 64 -2.63 2.85 2.96
C LYS A 64 -4.13 3.15 3.00
N TYR A 65 -4.95 2.11 3.11
CA TYR A 65 -6.42 2.23 3.08
C TYR A 65 -7.05 2.13 4.48
N ARG A 66 -6.25 2.16 5.55
CA ARG A 66 -6.74 2.08 6.93
C ARG A 66 -7.56 3.32 7.26
N ARG A 67 -8.86 3.14 7.49
CA ARG A 67 -9.78 4.19 7.92
C ARG A 67 -10.97 3.61 8.68
N ASN A 68 -11.71 4.46 9.39
CA ASN A 68 -13.00 4.05 9.93
C ASN A 68 -13.98 3.76 8.79
N LEU A 69 -14.54 2.56 8.78
CA LEU A 69 -15.51 2.12 7.77
C LEU A 69 -16.97 2.33 8.22
N LEU A 70 -17.18 2.66 9.50
CA LEU A 70 -18.51 2.98 10.04
C LEU A 70 -18.97 4.34 9.52
N LYS A 71 -20.19 4.38 8.99
CA LYS A 71 -20.87 5.63 8.66
C LYS A 71 -21.38 6.27 9.95
N ASN A 72 -21.15 7.57 10.09
CA ASN A 72 -21.63 8.39 11.22
C ASN A 72 -21.30 7.78 12.61
N PRO A 73 -20.02 7.51 12.93
CA PRO A 73 -19.65 6.86 14.19
C PRO A 73 -19.92 7.74 15.43
N LYS A 74 -20.08 9.06 15.26
CA LYS A 74 -20.25 10.03 16.36
C LYS A 74 -21.66 10.62 16.45
N ALA A 75 -22.59 10.20 15.60
CA ALA A 75 -23.95 10.75 15.51
C ALA A 75 -24.00 12.28 15.30
N ASP A 76 -22.96 12.87 14.71
CA ASP A 76 -22.80 14.31 14.47
C ASP A 76 -23.64 14.83 13.28
N GLY A 77 -24.14 13.93 12.43
CA GLY A 77 -25.02 14.27 11.31
C GLY A 77 -26.49 14.60 11.68
N ARG A 78 -26.85 14.75 12.97
CA ARG A 78 -28.19 15.22 13.33
C ARG A 78 -28.25 16.75 13.24
N PRO A 79 -29.21 17.34 12.51
CA PRO A 79 -29.41 18.78 12.58
C PRO A 79 -29.77 19.16 14.01
N HIS A 80 -29.03 20.11 14.58
CA HIS A 80 -29.39 20.75 15.85
C HIS A 80 -30.71 21.49 15.63
N ASN A 81 -31.72 21.11 16.41
CA ASN A 81 -33.02 21.79 16.46
C ASN A 81 -32.92 23.04 17.33
#